data_AF-A0A533BKH1-F1
#
_entry.id   AF-A0A533BKH1-F1
#
_cell.length_a   1.000
_cell.length_b   1.000
_cell.length_c   1.000
_cell.angle_alpha   90.00
_cell.angle_beta   90.00
_cell.angle_gamma   90.00
#
_symmetry.space_group_name_H-M   'P 1'
#
loop_
_entity.id
_entity.type
_entity.pdbx_description
1 polymer ?
#
loop_
_entity_poly.entity_id
_entity_poly.type
_entity_poly.pdbx_seq_one_letter_code
_entity_poly.pdbx_strand_id
1 'polypeptide(L)' 'MLMGEQLDPQQPPMPANLPQAKDIIDLLSVLEEKTTGNLTTEEQAVLRDMLYALRMKYVSLAAK' A
#
# COMPACT_ATOMS: atom_id res chain seq x y z
N MET A 1 -15.29 -7.24 -22.64
CA MET A 1 -15.46 -5.85 -23.11
C MET A 1 -16.93 -5.63 -23.43
N LEU A 2 -17.63 -4.82 -22.65
CA LEU A 2 -18.85 -4.16 -23.12
C LEU A 2 -18.92 -2.77 -22.47
N MET A 3 -18.46 -1.78 -23.24
CA MET A 3 -18.99 -0.43 -23.26
C MET A 3 -18.91 0.40 -21.97
N GLY A 4 -17.86 1.21 -21.86
CA GLY A 4 -18.05 2.63 -21.53
C GLY A 4 -18.61 2.99 -20.16
N GLU A 5 -18.40 2.18 -19.12
CA GLU A 5 -18.50 2.67 -17.73
C GLU A 5 -17.31 3.59 -17.46
N GLN A 6 -17.42 4.80 -18.02
CA GLN A 6 -16.74 5.97 -17.53
C GLN A 6 -17.12 6.05 -16.04
N LEU A 7 -16.21 5.60 -15.17
CA LEU A 7 -16.26 5.84 -13.73
C LEU A 7 -16.77 7.27 -13.56
N ASP A 8 -17.94 7.41 -12.96
CA ASP A 8 -18.68 8.67 -12.87
C ASP A 8 -17.68 9.80 -12.53
N PRO A 9 -17.51 10.84 -13.38
CA PRO A 9 -16.58 11.93 -13.08
C PRO A 9 -16.98 12.72 -11.82
N GLN A 10 -18.16 12.42 -11.29
CA GLN A 10 -18.74 12.92 -10.04
C GLN A 10 -18.49 12.00 -8.84
N GLN A 11 -17.85 10.83 -9.00
CA GLN A 11 -17.45 10.04 -7.84
C GLN A 11 -16.45 10.89 -7.04
N PRO A 12 -16.80 11.31 -5.81
CA PRO A 12 -15.84 12.01 -4.97
C PRO A 12 -14.62 11.10 -4.86
N PRO A 13 -13.39 11.63 -5.03
CA PRO A 13 -12.19 10.83 -4.88
C PRO A 13 -12.32 10.09 -3.56
N MET A 14 -12.36 8.77 -3.66
CA MET A 14 -12.60 7.89 -2.52
C MET A 14 -11.66 8.37 -1.41
N PRO A 15 -12.18 8.77 -0.23
CA PRO A 15 -11.35 9.41 0.76
C PRO A 15 -10.21 8.46 1.09
N ALA A 16 -8.97 8.94 0.95
CA ALA A 16 -7.80 8.15 1.29
C ALA A 16 -7.92 7.78 2.77
N ASN A 17 -8.24 6.51 3.06
CA ASN A 17 -8.31 6.00 4.43
C ASN A 17 -6.90 5.84 4.97
N LEU A 18 -6.30 6.96 5.38
CA LEU A 18 -4.99 7.00 6.03
C LEU A 18 -4.90 6.04 7.23
N PRO A 19 -5.90 5.94 8.13
CA PRO A 19 -5.82 5.01 9.26
C PRO A 19 -5.67 3.56 8.80
N GLN A 20 -6.47 3.16 7.82
CA GLN A 20 -6.46 1.80 7.26
C GLN A 20 -5.17 1.50 6.49
N ALA A 21 -4.61 2.50 5.79
CA ALA A 21 -3.32 2.38 5.14
C ALA A 21 -2.17 2.21 6.14
N LYS A 22 -2.22 2.92 7.28
CA LYS A 22 -1.26 2.74 8.37
C LYS A 22 -1.33 1.34 8.95
N ASP A 23 -2.53 0.83 9.23
CA ASP A 23 -2.73 -0.53 9.76
C ASP A 23 -2.16 -1.60 8.82
N ILE A 24 -2.34 -1.43 7.51
CA ILE A 24 -1.77 -2.32 6.49
C ILE A 24 -0.24 -2.26 6.48
N ILE A 25 0.35 -1.05 6.57
CA ILE A 25 1.81 -0.87 6.62
C ILE A 25 2.40 -1.49 7.88
N ASP A 26 1.74 -1.31 9.03
CA ASP A 26 2.17 -1.89 10.31
C ASP A 26 2.09 -3.42 10.25
N LEU A 27 1.00 -3.98 9.72
CA LEU A 27 0.85 -5.43 9.55
C LEU A 27 1.92 -6.01 8.62
N LEU A 28 2.21 -5.34 7.50
CA LEU A 28 3.28 -5.75 6.58
C LEU A 28 4.65 -5.65 7.23
N SER A 29 4.88 -4.65 8.10
CA SER A 29 6.15 -4.53 8.85
C SER A 29 6.30 -5.68 9.86
N VAL A 30 5.22 -6.06 10.55
CA VAL A 30 5.24 -7.23 11.45
C VAL A 30 5.45 -8.52 10.67
N LEU A 31 4.86 -8.64 9.47
CA LEU A 31 5.08 -9.78 8.58
C LEU A 31 6.53 -9.83 8.11
N GLU A 32 7.14 -8.70 7.74
CA GLU A 32 8.58 -8.62 7.42
C GLU A 32 9.42 -9.17 8.58
N GLU A 33 9.20 -8.67 9.80
CA GLU A 33 9.96 -9.12 10.98
C GLU A 33 9.79 -10.61 11.24
N LYS A 34 8.56 -11.14 11.09
CA LYS A 34 8.29 -12.58 11.27
C LYS A 34 8.82 -13.46 10.16
N THR A 35 8.92 -12.93 8.95
CA THR A 35 9.41 -13.65 7.77
C THR A 35 10.92 -13.46 7.58
N THR A 36 11.56 -12.57 8.36
CA THR A 36 13.01 -12.39 8.40
C THR A 36 13.68 -13.70 8.80
N GLY A 37 14.53 -14.23 7.91
CA GLY A 37 15.19 -15.53 8.06
C GLY A 37 14.49 -16.69 7.35
N ASN A 38 13.25 -16.53 6.89
CA ASN A 38 12.55 -17.48 6.00
C ASN A 38 12.47 -16.98 4.54
N LEU A 39 12.73 -15.70 4.30
CA LEU A 39 12.74 -15.09 2.97
C LEU A 39 14.11 -15.22 2.30
N THR A 40 14.08 -15.46 1.00
CA THR A 40 15.26 -15.30 0.13
C THR A 40 15.62 -13.82 -0.05
N THR A 41 16.84 -13.54 -0.48
CA THR A 41 17.33 -12.17 -0.68
C THR A 41 16.47 -11.36 -1.65
N GLU A 42 15.92 -12.00 -2.69
CA GLU A 42 15.02 -11.37 -3.65
C GLU A 42 13.66 -11.06 -3.02
N GLU A 43 13.03 -12.01 -2.32
CA GLU A 43 11.74 -11.77 -1.67
C GLU A 43 11.83 -10.66 -0.63
N GLN A 44 12.95 -10.60 0.12
CA GLN A 44 13.18 -9.55 1.09
C GLN A 44 13.36 -8.18 0.42
N ALA A 45 14.03 -8.11 -0.74
CA ALA A 45 14.16 -6.88 -1.51
C ALA A 45 12.80 -6.39 -2.02
N VAL A 46 11.99 -7.28 -2.61
CA VAL A 46 10.65 -6.98 -3.12
C VAL A 46 9.74 -6.50 -1.99
N LEU A 47 9.76 -7.17 -0.84
CA LEU A 47 8.93 -6.82 0.30
C LEU A 47 9.29 -5.44 0.86
N ARG A 48 10.59 -5.12 0.95
CA ARG A 48 11.08 -3.79 1.34
C ARG A 48 10.67 -2.71 0.35
N ASP A 49 10.80 -2.96 -0.96
CA ASP A 49 10.40 -2.00 -1.99
C ASP A 49 8.89 -1.73 -1.97
N MET A 50 8.07 -2.77 -1.77
CA MET A 50 6.62 -2.63 -1.59
C MET A 50 6.27 -1.80 -0.35
N LEU A 51 6.87 -2.12 0.80
CA LEU A 51 6.70 -1.36 2.05
C LEU A 51 7.11 0.10 1.88
N TYR A 52 8.22 0.36 1.18
CA TYR A 52 8.70 1.71 0.89
C TYR A 52 7.71 2.49 0.01
N ALA A 53 7.23 1.90 -1.08
CA ALA A 53 6.25 2.52 -1.97
C ALA A 53 4.93 2.84 -1.24
N LEU A 54 4.46 1.93 -0.38
CA LEU A 54 3.28 2.12 0.47
C LEU A 54 3.48 3.24 1.48
N ARG A 55 4.62 3.27 2.18
CA ARG A 55 4.97 4.36 3.11
C ARG A 55 5.06 5.72 2.41
N MET A 56 5.67 5.78 1.23
CA MET A 56 5.75 7.02 0.44
C MET A 56 4.37 7.51 0.01
N LYS A 57 3.49 6.62 -0.48
CA LYS A 57 2.10 6.97 -0.77
C LYS A 57 1.36 7.44 0.47
N TYR A 58 1.54 6.76 1.61
CA TYR A 58 0.91 7.14 2.88
C TYR A 58 1.35 8.53 3.33
N VAL A 59 2.66 8.83 3.34
CA VAL A 59 3.19 10.16 3.71
C VAL A 59 2.70 11.23 2.74
N SER A 60 2.68 10.94 1.43
CA SER A 60 2.18 11.87 0.42
C SER A 60 0.70 12.21 0.59
N LEU A 61 -0.10 11.24 1.01
CA LEU A 61 -1.53 11.42 1.29
C LEU A 61 -1.78 12.04 2.68
N ALA A 62 -0.93 11.76 3.67
CA ALA A 62 -1.02 12.30 5.03
C ALA A 62 -0.51 13.74 5.15
N ALA A 63 0.36 14.17 4.23
CA ALA A 63 0.86 15.53 4.15
C ALA A 63 -0.06 16.49 3.35
N LYS A 64 -1.19 15.99 2.84
CA LYS A 64 -2.28 16.79 2.26
C LYS A 64 -3.33 17.08 3.30
#